data_AF-A0A3P7EV59-F1
#
_entry.id   AF-A0A3P7EV59-F1
#
_cell.length_a   1.000
_cell.length_b   1.000
_cell.length_c   1.000
_cell.angle_alpha   90.00
_cell.angle_beta   90.00
_cell.angle_gamma   90.00
#
_symmetry.space_group_name_H-M   'P 1'
#
loop_
_entity.id
_entity.type
_entity.pdbx_description
1 polymer ?
#
loop_
_entity_poly.entity_id
_entity_poly.type
_entity_poly.pdbx_seq_one_letter_code
_entity_poly.pdbx_strand_id
1 'polypeptide(L)'
;MAAQTGVNRFHEVHPTWIYNKTEGLEDDLAALANGPFTHLILETAKTSAVPGFTRLFEVQAFLGLIFDWSKPHLLERVGLKFAPTLSVYERSTFVTN
;
A
#
# COMPACT_ATOMS: atom_id res chain seq x y z
N MET A 1 19.33 9.97 6.72
CA MET A 1 19.87 8.61 6.95
C MET A 1 18.80 7.53 7.18
N ALA A 2 17.56 7.86 7.59
CA ALA A 2 16.49 6.88 7.84
C ALA A 2 15.98 6.12 6.60
N ALA A 3 15.94 6.76 5.42
CA ALA A 3 15.47 6.14 4.18
C ALA A 3 16.37 4.98 3.73
N GLN A 4 17.69 5.09 3.94
CA GLN A 4 18.69 4.10 3.51
C GLN A 4 18.68 2.86 4.41
N THR A 5 18.37 3.02 5.72
CA THR A 5 18.17 1.90 6.66
C THR A 5 16.87 1.13 6.42
N GLY A 6 15.80 1.79 5.94
CA GLY A 6 14.52 1.13 5.66
C GLY A 6 14.56 0.21 4.45
N VAL A 7 15.23 0.65 3.37
CA VAL A 7 15.38 -0.12 2.12
C VAL A 7 16.23 -1.39 2.34
N ASN A 8 17.35 -1.27 3.07
CA ASN A 8 18.19 -2.44 3.38
C ASN A 8 17.46 -3.48 4.22
N ARG A 9 16.72 -3.05 5.26
CA ARG A 9 15.98 -3.98 6.11
C ARG A 9 14.85 -4.70 5.38
N PHE A 10 14.22 -4.06 4.39
CA PHE A 10 13.18 -4.68 3.60
C PHE A 10 13.74 -5.79 2.68
N HIS A 11 14.91 -5.54 2.07
CA HIS A 11 15.64 -6.56 1.31
C HIS A 11 16.16 -7.71 2.19
N GLU A 12 16.56 -7.45 3.43
CA GLU A 12 16.99 -8.48 4.38
C GLU A 12 15.84 -9.44 4.76
N VAL A 13 14.63 -8.92 4.92
CA VAL A 13 13.44 -9.73 5.28
C VAL A 13 12.85 -10.45 4.05
N HIS A 14 12.92 -9.81 2.88
CA HIS A 14 12.36 -10.34 1.62
C HIS A 14 13.41 -10.41 0.51
N PRO A 15 14.41 -11.30 0.62
CA PRO A 15 15.55 -11.33 -0.29
C PRO A 15 15.21 -11.74 -1.74
N THR A 16 14.06 -12.40 -1.94
CA THR A 16 13.59 -12.85 -3.26
C THR A 16 12.69 -11.84 -3.96
N TRP A 17 12.27 -10.77 -3.27
CA TRP A 17 11.35 -9.80 -3.84
C TRP A 17 12.09 -8.79 -4.72
N ILE A 18 11.72 -8.76 -5.99
CA ILE A 18 12.00 -7.62 -6.87
C ILE A 18 10.81 -6.68 -6.73
N TYR A 19 10.99 -5.55 -6.05
CA TYR A 19 9.91 -4.62 -5.75
C TYR A 19 10.21 -3.21 -6.25
N ASN A 20 9.14 -2.47 -6.55
CA ASN A 20 9.21 -1.06 -6.82
C ASN A 20 8.69 -0.27 -5.62
N LYS A 21 9.47 0.69 -5.14
CA LYS A 21 9.04 1.72 -4.22
C LYS A 21 8.72 2.95 -5.05
N THR A 22 7.45 3.17 -5.36
CA THR A 22 7.10 4.14 -6.39
C THR A 22 7.13 5.57 -5.86
N GLU A 23 7.99 6.40 -6.45
CA GLU A 23 7.69 7.82 -6.66
C GLU A 23 7.19 7.94 -8.12
N GLY A 24 5.91 7.66 -8.38
CA GLY A 24 5.25 7.99 -9.66
C GLY A 24 5.21 6.91 -10.76
N LEU A 25 5.64 5.67 -10.50
CA LEU A 25 5.53 4.56 -11.46
C LEU A 25 4.16 3.85 -11.44
N GLU A 26 3.30 4.17 -10.46
CA GLU A 26 1.92 3.69 -10.40
C GLU A 26 1.05 4.12 -11.58
N ASP A 27 1.43 5.21 -12.24
CA ASP A 27 0.69 5.77 -13.39
C ASP A 27 1.21 5.20 -14.73
N ASP A 28 2.35 4.50 -14.76
CA ASP A 28 2.88 3.80 -15.94
C ASP A 28 2.62 2.28 -15.87
N LEU A 29 1.39 1.92 -16.23
CA LEU A 29 0.94 0.52 -16.27
C LEU A 29 1.79 -0.36 -17.20
N ALA A 30 2.41 0.20 -18.24
CA ALA A 30 3.25 -0.56 -19.17
C ALA A 30 4.59 -0.93 -18.52
N ALA A 31 5.17 -0.01 -17.73
CA ALA A 31 6.37 -0.30 -16.93
C ALA A 31 6.08 -1.34 -15.83
N LEU A 32 4.91 -1.29 -15.20
CA LEU A 32 4.50 -2.27 -14.18
C LEU A 32 4.25 -3.66 -14.76
N ALA A 33 3.62 -3.75 -15.93
CA ALA A 33 3.32 -5.01 -16.59
C ALA A 33 4.58 -5.70 -17.14
N ASN A 34 5.48 -4.93 -17.79
CA ASN A 34 6.65 -5.49 -18.47
C ASN A 34 7.93 -5.49 -17.61
N GLY A 35 7.92 -4.78 -16.48
CA GLY A 35 9.06 -4.74 -15.57
C GLY A 35 9.31 -6.09 -14.88
N PRO A 36 10.50 -6.29 -14.29
CA PRO A 36 10.85 -7.52 -13.57
C PRO A 36 10.23 -7.60 -12.17
N PHE A 37 9.24 -6.76 -11.85
CA PHE A 37 8.71 -6.61 -10.50
C PHE A 37 7.82 -7.79 -10.10
N THR A 38 8.20 -8.46 -9.01
CA THR A 38 7.38 -9.47 -8.33
C THR A 38 6.35 -8.83 -7.39
N HIS A 39 6.70 -7.69 -6.80
CA HIS A 39 5.90 -7.00 -5.79
C HIS A 39 5.87 -5.50 -6.03
N LEU A 40 4.80 -4.83 -5.62
CA LEU A 40 4.67 -3.38 -5.69
C LEU A 40 4.33 -2.83 -4.32
N ILE A 41 5.00 -1.75 -3.93
CA ILE A 41 4.73 -0.99 -2.72
C ILE A 41 4.26 0.39 -3.14
N LEU A 42 2.97 0.67 -2.91
CA LEU A 42 2.34 1.93 -3.30
C LEU A 42 2.09 2.79 -2.06
N GLU A 43 2.75 3.94 -1.99
CA GLU A 43 2.55 4.96 -0.95
C GLU A 43 1.41 5.94 -1.33
N THR A 44 0.24 5.43 -1.71
CA THR A 44 -0.86 6.31 -2.10
C THR A 44 -2.20 5.88 -1.53
N ALA A 45 -3.08 6.85 -1.28
CA ALA A 45 -4.49 6.62 -0.97
C ALA A 45 -5.29 6.11 -2.18
N LYS A 46 -4.63 5.89 -3.34
CA LYS A 46 -5.28 5.31 -4.53
C LYS A 46 -5.51 3.83 -4.27
N THR A 47 -6.73 3.47 -3.92
CA THR A 47 -7.22 2.07 -3.86
C THR A 47 -7.46 1.47 -5.25
N SER A 48 -6.75 1.97 -6.27
CA SER A 48 -6.93 1.51 -7.64
C SER A 48 -6.39 0.09 -7.76
N ALA A 49 -7.18 -0.80 -8.36
CA ALA A 49 -6.71 -2.12 -8.72
C ALA A 49 -5.58 -1.96 -9.74
N VAL A 50 -4.41 -2.54 -9.45
CA VAL A 50 -3.29 -2.58 -10.40
C VAL A 50 -3.45 -3.84 -11.25
N PRO A 51 -3.69 -3.73 -12.57
CA PRO A 51 -3.86 -4.90 -13.42
C PRO A 51 -2.66 -5.84 -13.34
N GLY A 52 -2.92 -7.15 -13.23
CA GLY A 52 -1.86 -8.17 -13.12
C GLY A 52 -1.19 -8.24 -11.74
N PHE A 53 -1.71 -7.52 -10.73
CA PHE A 53 -1.24 -7.56 -9.37
C PHE A 53 -2.40 -7.77 -8.38
N THR A 54 -2.19 -8.63 -7.40
CA THR A 54 -3.14 -8.92 -6.32
C THR A 54 -2.67 -8.23 -5.04
N ARG A 55 -3.57 -7.50 -4.37
CA ARG A 55 -3.23 -6.82 -3.11
C ARG A 55 -3.06 -7.86 -2.00
N LEU A 56 -1.88 -7.87 -1.36
CA LEU A 56 -1.59 -8.72 -0.22
C LEU A 56 -2.14 -8.11 1.08
N PHE A 57 -1.77 -6.85 1.35
CA PHE A 57 -2.22 -6.14 2.53
C PHE A 57 -2.15 -4.62 2.34
N GLU A 58 -2.84 -3.91 3.23
CA GLU A 58 -2.91 -2.46 3.28
C GLU A 58 -2.54 -2.00 4.71
N VAL A 59 -1.68 -0.99 4.80
CA VAL A 59 -1.34 -0.32 6.04
C VAL A 59 -2.14 0.98 6.11
N GLN A 60 -2.88 1.12 7.21
CA GLN A 60 -3.65 2.31 7.50
C GLN A 60 -2.90 3.20 8.49
N ALA A 61 -2.87 4.50 8.21
CA ALA A 61 -2.41 5.49 9.17
C ALA A 61 -3.57 6.08 9.94
N PHE A 62 -3.33 6.33 11.22
CA PHE A 62 -4.21 7.14 12.05
C PHE A 62 -4.16 8.59 11.57
N LEU A 63 -5.33 9.13 11.21
CA LEU A 63 -5.47 10.52 10.75
C LEU A 63 -5.99 11.46 11.83
N GLY A 64 -6.56 10.94 12.91
CA GLY A 64 -7.08 11.76 14.01
C GLY A 64 -8.41 11.27 14.57
N LEU A 65 -9.00 12.11 15.40
CA LEU A 65 -10.32 11.89 15.98
C LEU A 65 -11.40 12.56 15.13
N ILE A 66 -12.55 11.92 15.03
CA ILE A 66 -13.76 12.49 14.45
C ILE A 66 -14.72 12.78 15.59
N PHE A 67 -15.30 13.98 15.59
CA PHE A 67 -16.34 14.37 16.54
C PHE A 67 -17.67 14.49 15.82
N ASP A 68 -18.60 13.57 16.12
CA ASP A 68 -19.96 13.59 15.60
C ASP A 68 -20.93 14.11 16.67
N TRP A 69 -21.19 15.42 16.62
CA TRP A 69 -22.09 16.09 17.56
C TRP A 69 -23.57 15.77 17.34
N SER A 70 -23.93 15.06 16.27
CA SER A 70 -25.31 14.65 16.02
C SER A 70 -25.76 13.49 16.91
N LYS A 71 -24.81 12.77 17.52
CA LYS A 71 -25.13 11.61 18.37
C LYS A 71 -25.46 11.99 19.81
N PRO A 72 -26.48 11.36 20.42
CA PRO A 72 -26.95 11.71 21.76
C PRO A 72 -25.95 11.29 22.85
N HIS A 73 -25.25 10.16 22.69
CA HIS A 73 -24.36 9.62 23.73
C HIS A 73 -22.89 9.99 23.50
N LEU A 74 -22.22 10.44 24.56
CA LEU A 74 -20.87 11.00 24.52
C LEU A 74 -19.80 10.03 23.98
N LEU A 75 -19.93 8.73 24.30
CA LEU A 75 -19.04 7.68 23.79
C LEU A 75 -19.21 7.43 22.28
N GLU A 76 -20.37 7.74 21.72
CA GLU A 76 -20.63 7.55 20.28
C GLU A 76 -20.16 8.75 19.45
N ARG A 77 -19.92 9.89 20.11
CA ARG A 77 -19.46 11.14 19.47
C ARG A 77 -18.01 11.08 19.04
N VAL A 78 -17.19 10.24 19.67
CA VAL A 78 -15.76 10.14 19.37
C VAL A 78 -15.52 8.92 18.49
N GLY A 79 -15.11 9.17 17.26
CA GLY A 79 -14.64 8.15 16.33
C GLY A 79 -13.14 8.29 16.07
N LEU A 80 -12.53 7.20 15.62
CA LEU A 80 -11.16 7.22 15.09
C LEU A 80 -11.22 7.32 13.56
N LYS A 81 -10.38 8.17 12.98
CA LYS A 81 -10.19 8.25 11.53
C LYS A 81 -8.91 7.54 11.14
N PHE A 82 -9.04 6.62 10.19
CA PHE A 82 -7.92 5.97 9.54
C PHE A 82 -8.01 6.22 8.03
N ALA A 83 -6.86 6.19 7.36
CA ALA A 83 -6.81 6.17 5.91
C ALA A 83 -5.70 5.23 5.42
N PRO A 84 -5.88 4.62 4.23
CA PRO A 84 -4.82 3.86 3.59
C PRO A 84 -3.64 4.78 3.28
N THR A 85 -2.44 4.35 3.66
CA THR A 85 -1.20 5.07 3.35
C THR A 85 -0.21 4.23 2.57
N LEU A 86 -0.28 2.91 2.69
CA LEU A 86 0.59 2.02 1.95
C LEU A 86 -0.16 0.75 1.59
N SER A 87 -0.03 0.31 0.34
CA SER A 87 -0.57 -0.97 -0.11
C SER A 87 0.53 -1.80 -0.74
N VAL A 88 0.59 -3.08 -0.38
CA VAL A 88 1.53 -4.04 -0.95
C VAL A 88 0.78 -5.01 -1.85
N TYR A 89 1.31 -5.20 -3.05
CA TYR A 89 0.76 -6.10 -4.04
C TYR A 89 1.82 -7.13 -4.45
N GLU A 90 1.35 -8.30 -4.83
CA GLU A 90 2.12 -9.36 -5.47
C GLU A 90 1.65 -9.51 -6.91
N ARG A 91 2.57 -9.79 -7.84
CA ARG A 91 2.22 -10.05 -9.24
C ARG A 91 1.36 -11.32 -9.30
N SER A 92 0.17 -11.19 -9.89
CA SER A 92 -0.68 -12.33 -10.15
C SER A 92 0.04 -13.24 -11.14
N THR A 93 0.51 -14.40 -10.68
CA THR A 93 1.01 -15.44 -11.59
C THR A 93 -0.16 -15.87 -12.47
N PHE A 94 -0.06 -15.64 -13.77
CA PHE A 94 -1.01 -16.24 -14.72
C PHE A 94 -0.94 -17.76 -14.51
N VAL A 95 -2.03 -18.36 -14.05
CA VAL A 95 -2.20 -19.81 -14.15
C VAL A 95 -2.45 -20.07 -15.64
N THR A 96 -1.38 -20.35 -16.38
CA THR A 96 -1.50 -20.98 -17.69
C THR A 96 -1.99 -22.40 -17.45
N ASN A 97 -3.30 -22.61 -17.62
CA ASN A 97 -3.87 -23.95 -17.82
C ASN A 97 -3.53 -24.45 -19.23
#